data_AF-A0A7S2TVL5-F1
#
_entry.id   AF-A0A7S2TVL5-F1
#
_cell.length_a   1.000
_cell.length_b   1.000
_cell.length_c   1.000
_cell.angle_alpha   90.00
_cell.angle_beta   90.00
_cell.angle_gamma   90.00
#
_symmetry.space_group_name_H-M   'P 1'
#
loop_
_entity.id
_entity.type
_entity.pdbx_description
1 polymer ?
#
loop_
_entity_poly.entity_id
_entity_poly.type
_entity_poly.pdbx_seq_one_letter_code
_entity_poly.pdbx_strand_id
1 'polypeptide(L)'
;MESNPDDFKPFVFDEEYPAYLKRMRKDGEWGGNLELAGISQAFDVHITIHQLAQPRWEVRNPKNAFSRMIHLSYHDGQHYCSVRNLRDKPSEGASEIKAFEKSSGAANSGRSGSGGS
;
A
#
# COMPACT_ATOMS: atom_id res chain seq x y z
N MET A 1 -4.56 1.35 -17.45
CA MET A 1 -3.60 0.48 -18.15
C MET A 1 -3.66 0.67 -19.66
N GLU A 2 -4.81 0.40 -20.29
CA GLU A 2 -5.01 0.60 -21.74
C GLU A 2 -4.61 2.00 -22.24
N SER A 3 -4.87 3.06 -21.46
CA SER A 3 -4.51 4.44 -21.83
C SER A 3 -3.01 4.78 -21.73
N ASN A 4 -2.17 3.94 -21.10
CA ASN A 4 -0.73 4.18 -20.96
C ASN A 4 0.07 2.88 -21.22
N PRO A 5 -0.02 2.29 -22.42
CA PRO A 5 0.54 0.96 -22.68
C PRO A 5 2.05 0.87 -22.45
N ASP A 6 2.80 1.93 -22.71
CA ASP A 6 4.26 1.96 -22.52
C ASP A 6 4.67 1.76 -21.06
N ASP A 7 3.82 2.16 -20.11
CA ASP A 7 4.08 2.01 -18.67
C ASP A 7 3.82 0.56 -18.18
N PHE A 8 3.02 -0.23 -18.89
CA PHE A 8 2.50 -1.51 -18.39
C PHE A 8 2.87 -2.71 -19.26
N LYS A 9 2.90 -2.55 -20.58
CA LYS A 9 3.21 -3.61 -21.54
C LYS A 9 4.54 -4.31 -21.26
N PRO A 10 5.63 -3.63 -20.86
CA PRO A 10 6.90 -4.30 -20.55
C PRO A 10 6.85 -5.32 -19.40
N PHE A 11 5.79 -5.31 -18.58
CA PHE A 11 5.62 -6.20 -17.43
C PHE A 11 4.66 -7.37 -17.71
N VAL A 12 4.16 -7.49 -18.94
CA VAL A 12 3.34 -8.63 -19.39
C VAL A 12 4.22 -9.55 -20.22
N PHE A 13 4.48 -10.76 -19.71
CA PHE A 13 5.44 -11.69 -20.31
C PHE A 13 4.81 -12.94 -20.92
N ASP A 14 3.72 -13.44 -20.33
CA ASP A 14 3.15 -14.75 -20.68
C ASP A 14 2.14 -14.69 -21.83
N GLU A 15 1.71 -13.49 -22.23
CA GLU A 15 0.72 -13.29 -23.29
C GLU A 15 0.87 -11.95 -23.99
N GLU A 16 0.20 -11.81 -25.14
CA GLU A 16 0.11 -10.53 -25.84
C GLU A 16 -0.67 -9.49 -25.02
N TYR A 17 -0.20 -8.24 -25.00
CA TYR A 17 -0.81 -7.18 -24.18
C TYR A 17 -2.32 -6.98 -24.41
N PRO A 18 -2.85 -7.00 -25.66
CA PRO A 18 -4.30 -6.94 -25.87
C PRO A 18 -5.06 -8.15 -25.29
N ALA A 19 -4.45 -9.34 -25.29
CA ALA A 19 -5.02 -10.53 -24.67
C ALA A 19 -5.05 -10.41 -23.15
N TYR A 20 -3.98 -9.89 -22.55
CA TYR A 20 -3.91 -9.55 -21.13
C TYR A 20 -5.04 -8.61 -20.71
N LEU A 21 -5.20 -7.48 -21.41
CA LEU A 21 -6.27 -6.53 -21.13
C LEU A 21 -7.66 -7.17 -21.27
N LYS A 22 -7.85 -8.05 -22.26
CA LYS A 22 -9.11 -8.77 -22.44
C LYS A 22 -9.37 -9.77 -21.31
N ARG A 23 -8.34 -10.47 -20.81
CA ARG A 23 -8.44 -11.39 -19.67
C ARG A 23 -8.76 -10.63 -18.38
N MET A 24 -8.02 -9.56 -18.09
CA MET A 24 -8.23 -8.73 -16.89
C MET A 24 -9.58 -8.02 -16.82
N ARG A 25 -10.32 -7.91 -17.93
CA ARG A 25 -11.70 -7.40 -17.97
C ARG A 25 -12.74 -8.43 -17.52
N LYS A 26 -12.39 -9.70 -17.39
CA LYS A 26 -13.33 -10.75 -16.99
C LYS A 26 -13.57 -10.69 -15.48
N ASP A 27 -14.83 -10.83 -15.08
CA ASP A 27 -15.19 -10.93 -13.67
C ASP A 27 -14.50 -12.14 -13.02
N GLY A 28 -14.00 -11.95 -11.80
CA GLY A 28 -13.30 -12.99 -11.04
C GLY A 28 -11.85 -13.22 -11.45
N GLU A 29 -11.30 -12.46 -12.39
CA GLU A 29 -9.87 -12.49 -12.69
C GLU A 29 -9.06 -11.88 -11.53
N TRP A 30 -7.95 -12.53 -11.16
CA TRP A 30 -7.13 -12.10 -10.04
C TRP A 30 -6.15 -11.01 -10.50
N GLY A 31 -6.18 -9.87 -9.81
CA GLY A 31 -5.20 -8.81 -10.00
C GLY A 31 -3.95 -9.02 -9.15
N GLY A 32 -2.81 -8.52 -9.64
CA GLY A 32 -1.54 -8.57 -8.92
C GLY A 32 -0.86 -7.20 -8.79
N ASN A 33 0.46 -7.23 -8.69
CA ASN A 33 1.29 -6.01 -8.54
C ASN A 33 1.11 -5.04 -9.71
N LEU A 34 0.96 -5.56 -10.93
CA LEU A 34 0.75 -4.74 -12.11
C LEU A 34 -0.57 -3.96 -12.00
N GLU A 35 -1.66 -4.64 -11.62
CA GLU A 35 -2.97 -4.01 -11.40
C GLU A 35 -2.92 -2.98 -10.29
N LEU A 36 -2.20 -3.24 -9.19
CA LEU A 36 -2.00 -2.28 -8.11
C LEU A 36 -1.30 -1.01 -8.60
N ALA A 37 -0.29 -1.13 -9.47
CA ALA A 37 0.33 0.02 -10.12
C ALA A 37 -0.66 0.76 -11.05
N GLY A 38 -1.49 0.02 -11.78
CA GLY A 38 -2.56 0.57 -12.61
C GLY A 38 -3.60 1.35 -11.79
N ILE A 39 -4.06 0.79 -10.67
CA ILE A 39 -4.99 1.40 -9.72
C ILE A 39 -4.39 2.67 -9.12
N SER A 40 -3.13 2.60 -8.68
CA SER A 40 -2.40 3.74 -8.11
C SER A 40 -2.41 4.95 -9.04
N GLN A 41 -2.14 4.72 -10.34
CA GLN A 41 -2.18 5.78 -11.34
C GLN A 41 -3.60 6.21 -11.71
N ALA A 42 -4.55 5.28 -11.86
CA ALA A 42 -5.90 5.57 -12.32
C ALA A 42 -6.72 6.37 -11.30
N PHE A 43 -6.50 6.13 -10.01
CA PHE A 43 -7.24 6.75 -8.91
C PHE A 43 -6.46 7.84 -8.17
N ASP A 44 -5.25 8.16 -8.61
CA ASP A 44 -4.37 9.15 -7.97
C ASP A 44 -4.12 8.85 -6.48
N VAL A 45 -3.69 7.61 -6.20
CA VAL A 45 -3.44 7.12 -4.83
C VAL A 45 -2.09 6.43 -4.70
N HIS A 46 -1.45 6.54 -3.54
CA HIS A 46 -0.45 5.58 -3.10
C HIS A 46 -1.14 4.39 -2.42
N ILE A 47 -0.53 3.21 -2.46
CA ILE A 47 -1.07 1.99 -1.85
C ILE A 47 -0.04 1.41 -0.90
N THR A 48 -0.38 1.25 0.38
CA THR A 48 0.40 0.47 1.35
C THR A 48 -0.22 -0.92 1.49
N ILE A 49 0.62 -1.96 1.43
CA ILE A 49 0.21 -3.35 1.55
C ILE A 49 0.84 -3.94 2.81
N HIS A 50 0.01 -4.31 3.78
CA HIS A 50 0.41 -4.93 5.04
C HIS A 50 0.39 -6.45 4.92
N GLN A 51 1.43 -7.09 5.45
CA GLN A 51 1.57 -8.54 5.47
C GLN A 51 1.96 -8.99 6.89
N LEU A 52 1.48 -10.16 7.31
CA LEU A 52 1.79 -10.67 8.64
C LEU A 52 3.29 -10.93 8.77
N ALA A 53 3.92 -10.36 9.80
CA ALA A 53 5.33 -10.55 10.12
C ALA A 53 6.30 -10.21 8.98
N GLN A 54 5.89 -9.35 8.04
CA GLN A 54 6.71 -8.89 6.92
C GLN A 54 6.72 -7.36 6.86
N PRO A 55 7.78 -6.74 6.30
CA PRO A 55 7.75 -5.32 6.00
C PRO A 55 6.57 -4.98 5.09
N ARG A 56 5.96 -3.81 5.32
CA ARG A 56 4.93 -3.31 4.42
C ARG A 56 5.53 -3.03 3.04
N TRP A 57 4.76 -3.24 1.99
CA TRP A 57 5.11 -2.81 0.65
C TRP A 57 4.37 -1.52 0.30
N GLU A 58 4.97 -0.72 -0.59
CA GLU A 58 4.38 0.52 -1.06
C GLU A 58 4.38 0.56 -2.58
N VAL A 59 3.21 0.82 -3.16
CA VAL A 59 3.05 1.20 -4.56
C VAL A 59 2.81 2.69 -4.59
N ARG A 60 3.78 3.44 -5.10
CA ARG A 60 3.67 4.90 -5.20
C ARG A 60 3.25 5.31 -6.60
N ASN A 61 2.17 6.08 -6.69
CA ASN A 61 1.82 6.80 -7.90
C ASN A 61 3.01 7.65 -8.38
N PRO A 62 3.59 7.32 -9.56
CA PRO A 62 4.74 8.06 -10.08
C PRO A 62 4.37 9.46 -10.60
N LYS A 63 3.08 9.71 -10.87
CA LYS A 63 2.61 10.96 -11.49
C LYS A 63 2.30 12.06 -10.47
N ASN A 64 2.06 11.71 -9.20
CA ASN A 64 1.72 12.66 -8.15
C ASN A 64 2.24 12.19 -6.78
N ALA A 65 3.28 12.88 -6.28
CA ALA A 65 3.90 12.60 -4.98
C ALA A 65 3.03 12.98 -3.77
N PHE A 66 1.95 13.75 -3.99
CA PHE A 66 1.00 14.17 -2.96
C PHE A 66 -0.30 13.36 -2.99
N SER A 67 -0.32 12.25 -3.74
CA SER A 67 -1.45 11.33 -3.78
C SER A 67 -1.80 10.84 -2.37
N ARG A 68 -3.09 10.71 -2.07
CA ARG A 68 -3.51 10.14 -0.79
C ARG A 68 -3.08 8.67 -0.67
N MET A 69 -2.79 8.22 0.55
CA MET A 69 -2.44 6.81 0.81
C MET A 69 -3.69 5.99 1.15
N ILE A 70 -3.87 4.85 0.48
CA ILE A 70 -4.83 3.81 0.86
C ILE A 70 -4.09 2.57 1.38
N HIS A 71 -4.78 1.76 2.19
CA HIS A 71 -4.16 0.64 2.89
C HIS A 71 -4.89 -0.66 2.58
N LEU A 72 -4.13 -1.68 2.20
CA LEU A 72 -4.58 -3.03 1.96
C LEU A 72 -3.83 -4.00 2.87
N SER A 73 -4.43 -5.12 3.24
CA SER A 73 -3.73 -6.26 3.81
C SER A 73 -3.72 -7.41 2.81
N TYR A 74 -2.62 -8.14 2.74
CA TYR A 74 -2.45 -9.28 1.86
C TYR A 74 -2.25 -10.55 2.68
N HIS A 75 -3.05 -11.58 2.38
CA HIS A 75 -3.16 -12.80 3.16
C HIS A 75 -3.03 -14.04 2.26
N ASP A 76 -2.36 -15.06 2.80
CA ASP A 76 -2.30 -16.42 2.25
C ASP A 76 -1.87 -16.51 0.77
N GLY A 77 -1.08 -15.53 0.31
CA GLY A 77 -0.58 -15.50 -1.06
C GLY A 77 -1.65 -15.27 -2.13
N GLN A 78 -2.84 -14.79 -1.75
CA GLN A 78 -3.94 -14.63 -2.70
C GLN A 78 -4.88 -13.48 -2.35
N HIS A 79 -5.21 -13.24 -1.09
CA HIS A 79 -6.36 -12.39 -0.75
C HIS A 79 -5.96 -10.98 -0.31
N TYR A 80 -6.57 -9.96 -0.91
CA TYR A 80 -6.44 -8.56 -0.49
C TYR A 80 -7.70 -8.09 0.25
N CYS A 81 -7.51 -7.44 1.39
CA CYS A 81 -8.58 -6.78 2.15
C CYS A 81 -8.31 -5.29 2.33
N SER A 82 -9.38 -4.49 2.45
CA SER A 82 -9.24 -3.09 2.86
C SER A 82 -8.83 -2.99 4.33
N VAL A 83 -7.84 -2.15 4.62
CA VAL A 83 -7.47 -1.77 5.99
C VAL A 83 -7.98 -0.36 6.25
N ARG A 84 -8.72 -0.21 7.35
CA ARG A 84 -9.37 1.04 7.74
C ARG A 84 -9.03 1.39 9.18
N ASN A 85 -9.13 2.68 9.54
CA ASN A 85 -9.00 3.09 10.92
C ASN A 85 -10.16 2.51 11.75
N LEU A 86 -9.88 2.13 13.01
CA LEU A 86 -10.88 1.55 13.92
C LEU A 86 -12.11 2.45 14.14
N ARG A 87 -11.94 3.77 13.99
CA ARG A 87 -12.99 4.77 14.18
C ARG A 87 -13.77 5.10 12.90
N ASP A 88 -13.39 4.51 11.76
CA ASP A 88 -14.12 4.72 10.51
C ASP A 88 -15.52 4.12 10.61
N LYS A 89 -16.52 4.88 10.14
CA LYS A 89 -17.87 4.35 9.97
C LYS A 89 -17.99 3.63 8.63
N PRO A 90 -18.78 2.54 8.55
CA PRO A 90 -18.99 1.82 7.29
C PRO A 90 -19.54 2.69 6.15
N SER A 91 -20.36 3.70 6.48
CA SER A 91 -21.00 4.61 5.51
C SER A 91 -20.11 5.77 5.04
N GLU A 92 -18.91 5.93 5.61
CA GLU A 92 -18.00 7.03 5.31
C GLU A 92 -16.78 6.52 4.52
N GLY A 93 -16.06 7.44 3.87
CA GLY A 93 -14.79 7.12 3.21
C GLY A 93 -13.70 6.75 4.22
N ALA A 94 -12.69 6.00 3.78
CA ALA A 94 -11.55 5.66 4.64
C ALA A 94 -10.79 6.94 5.04
N SER A 95 -10.61 7.14 6.36
CA SER A 95 -9.78 8.23 6.86
C SER A 95 -8.29 7.90 6.71
N GLU A 96 -7.45 8.93 6.72
CA GLU A 96 -6.00 8.76 6.58
C GLU A 96 -5.41 7.96 7.76
N ILE A 97 -4.65 6.91 7.45
CA ILE A 97 -3.93 6.13 8.46
C ILE A 97 -2.55 6.75 8.65
N LYS A 98 -2.39 7.51 9.73
CA LYS A 98 -1.09 8.09 10.09
C LYS A 98 -0.19 7.02 10.69
N ALA A 99 1.07 6.98 10.26
CA ALA A 99 2.06 6.15 10.93
C ALA A 99 2.19 6.60 12.39
N PHE A 100 2.14 5.65 13.32
CA PHE A 100 2.54 5.94 14.70
C PHE A 100 4.03 6.24 14.69
N GLU A 101 4.41 7.50 14.90
CA GLU A 101 5.76 7.80 15.33
C GLU A 101 5.93 7.17 16.72
N LYS A 102 6.88 6.26 16.85
CA LYS A 102 7.34 5.83 18.18
C LYS A 102 7.81 7.11 18.88
N SER A 103 7.15 7.51 19.97
CA SER A 103 7.73 8.48 20.87
C SER A 103 9.10 7.94 21.27
N SER A 104 10.16 8.65 20.89
CA SER A 104 11.50 8.36 21.39
C SER A 104 11.44 8.46 22.91
N GLY A 105 11.49 7.30 23.58
CA GLY A 105 11.62 7.26 25.03
C GLY A 105 12.91 7.96 25.39
N ALA A 106 12.82 9.13 26.02
CA ALA A 106 13.97 9.79 26.59
C ALA A 106 14.61 8.83 27.59
N ALA A 107 15.82 8.37 27.29
CA ALA A 107 16.63 7.61 28.22
C ALA A 107 16.92 8.53 29.42
N ASN A 108 16.24 8.27 30.54
CA ASN A 108 16.52 8.95 31.80
C ASN A 108 17.86 8.42 32.32
N SER A 109 18.97 9.06 31.94
CA SER A 109 20.26 8.82 32.57
C SER A 109 20.20 9.38 33.99
N GLY A 110 19.77 8.54 34.93
CA GLY A 110 19.80 8.81 36.36
C GLY A 110 21.22 9.16 36.79
N ARG A 111 21.44 10.45 37.05
CA ARG A 111 22.65 10.99 37.64
C ARG A 111 22.59 10.70 39.14
N SER A 112 23.16 9.58 39.58
CA SER A 112 23.38 9.30 40.99
C SER A 112 24.51 10.17 41.51
N GLY A 113 24.19 11.11 42.39
CA GLY A 113 25.16 11.86 43.17
C GLY A 113 25.30 11.33 44.60
N SER A 114 26.53 11.45 45.11
CA SER A 114 26.94 11.70 46.51
C SER A 114 27.31 10.53 47.44
N GLY A 115 28.38 10.78 48.20
CA GLY A 115 28.94 10.01 49.32
C GLY A 115 30.48 9.97 49.18
N GLY A 116 31.32 10.75 49.86
CA GLY A 116 31.18 11.39 51.17
C GLY A 116 31.90 10.55 52.23
N SER A 117 33.23 10.70 52.33
CA SER A 117 34.07 10.72 53.55
C SER A 117 35.52 10.94 53.14
#